data_AF-R4SRJ5-F1
#
_entry.id   AF-R4SRJ5-F1
#
_cell.length_a   1.000
_cell.length_b   1.000
_cell.length_c   1.000
_cell.angle_alpha   90.00
_cell.angle_beta   90.00
_cell.angle_gamma   90.00
#
_symmetry.space_group_name_H-M   'P 1'
#
loop_
_entity.id
_entity.type
_entity.pdbx_description
1 polymer ?
#
loop_
_entity_poly.entity_id
_entity_poly.type
_entity_poly.pdbx_seq_one_letter_code
_entity_poly.pdbx_strand_id
1 'polypeptide(L)'
;MDDLIAFLAARVGQRQALIMQAVKKTEINESLNRGETKVVIEKKIRSLNDIELDAVNQMINEIEATRRLLQAHRTTVSEKVPGFPLYGNEYWCETCHVPADEAGTNWCLTLRLLALPHADHPDYSERWRP
;
A
#
# COMPACT_ATOMS: atom_id res chain seq x y z
N MET A 1 -37.60 -10.13 -6.69
CA MET A 1 -37.95 -8.75 -7.10
C MET A 1 -37.15 -8.54 -8.36
N ASP A 2 -37.72 -8.92 -9.51
CA ASP A 2 -36.97 -9.30 -10.71
C ASP A 2 -37.02 -8.20 -11.79
N ASP A 3 -37.10 -6.94 -11.36
CA ASP A 3 -37.03 -5.78 -12.23
C ASP A 3 -35.69 -5.05 -12.00
N LEU A 4 -34.71 -5.38 -12.85
CA LEU A 4 -33.39 -4.76 -12.83
C LEU A 4 -33.46 -3.24 -13.04
N ILE A 5 -34.41 -2.76 -13.85
CA ILE A 5 -34.56 -1.32 -14.12
C ILE A 5 -35.08 -0.60 -12.88
N ALA A 6 -36.09 -1.15 -12.21
CA ALA A 6 -36.58 -0.60 -10.95
C ALA A 6 -35.47 -0.56 -9.88
N PHE A 7 -34.67 -1.62 -9.77
CA PHE A 7 -33.51 -1.65 -8.87
C PHE A 7 -32.48 -0.57 -9.21
N LEU A 8 -32.07 -0.47 -10.48
CA LEU A 8 -31.08 0.53 -10.91
C LEU A 8 -31.60 1.95 -10.69
N ALA A 9 -32.85 2.24 -11.04
CA ALA A 9 -33.47 3.53 -10.83
C ALA A 9 -33.47 3.92 -9.34
N ALA A 10 -33.79 2.97 -8.44
CA ALA A 10 -33.70 3.19 -7.00
C ALA A 10 -32.27 3.51 -6.54
N ARG A 11 -31.24 2.85 -7.10
CA ARG A 11 -29.84 3.13 -6.77
C ARG A 11 -29.37 4.49 -7.29
N VAL A 12 -29.80 4.89 -8.48
CA VAL A 12 -29.54 6.25 -9.00
C VAL A 12 -30.19 7.29 -8.11
N GLY A 13 -31.47 7.13 -7.75
CA GLY A 13 -32.19 8.05 -6.86
C GLY A 13 -31.55 8.16 -5.48
N GLN A 14 -31.18 7.02 -4.88
CA GLN A 14 -30.45 6.99 -3.59
C GLN A 14 -29.12 7.74 -3.69
N ARG A 15 -28.37 7.56 -4.78
CA ARG A 15 -27.10 8.25 -4.98
C ARG A 15 -27.29 9.76 -5.13
N GLN A 16 -28.28 10.20 -5.91
CA GLN A 16 -28.60 11.61 -6.08
C GLN A 16 -28.99 12.25 -4.74
N ALA A 17 -29.84 11.60 -3.95
CA ALA A 17 -30.23 12.10 -2.63
C ALA A 17 -29.03 12.27 -1.70
N LEU A 18 -28.13 11.27 -1.66
CA LEU A 18 -26.92 11.33 -0.85
C LEU A 18 -25.99 12.48 -1.28
N ILE A 19 -25.87 12.74 -2.59
CA ILE A 19 -25.07 13.85 -3.10
C ILE A 19 -25.66 15.19 -2.64
N MET A 20 -26.97 15.37 -2.81
CA MET A 20 -27.67 16.60 -2.41
C MET A 20 -27.56 16.86 -0.91
N GLN A 21 -27.69 15.81 -0.08
CA GLN A 21 -27.52 15.90 1.37
C GLN A 21 -26.10 16.31 1.74
N ALA A 22 -25.08 15.67 1.15
CA ALA A 22 -23.68 15.99 1.42
C ALA A 22 -23.34 17.44 1.06
N VAL A 23 -23.81 17.94 -0.09
CA VAL A 23 -23.61 19.35 -0.50
C VAL A 23 -24.26 20.30 0.50
N LYS A 24 -25.55 20.11 0.80
CA LYS A 24 -26.30 20.97 1.72
C LYS A 24 -25.65 21.02 3.10
N LYS A 25 -25.29 19.87 3.67
CA LYS A 25 -24.64 19.78 4.98
C LYS A 25 -23.27 20.46 5.01
N THR A 26 -22.51 20.35 3.92
CA THR A 26 -21.22 21.02 3.80
C THR A 26 -21.39 22.54 3.79
N GLU A 27 -22.41 23.07 3.10
CA GLU A 27 -22.69 24.53 3.06
C GLU A 27 -23.05 25.11 4.43
N ILE A 28 -23.77 24.34 5.26
CA ILE A 28 -24.18 24.77 6.60
C ILE A 28 -23.22 24.30 7.72
N ASN A 29 -22.06 23.75 7.36
CA ASN A 29 -21.05 23.20 8.29
C ASN A 29 -21.62 22.17 9.30
N GLU A 30 -22.54 21.30 8.85
CA GLU A 30 -23.08 20.20 9.65
C GLU A 30 -22.21 18.93 9.56
N SER A 31 -22.23 18.10 10.60
CA SER A 31 -21.49 16.82 10.62
C SER A 31 -21.99 15.86 9.54
N LEU A 32 -21.03 15.26 8.82
CA LEU A 32 -21.29 14.30 7.75
C LEU A 32 -21.24 12.86 8.27
N ASN A 33 -22.16 12.03 7.80
CA ASN A 33 -22.05 10.58 7.94
C ASN A 33 -21.04 10.00 6.93
N ARG A 34 -20.64 8.73 7.11
CA ARG A 34 -19.65 8.06 6.25
C ARG A 34 -19.97 8.15 4.75
N GLY A 35 -21.24 8.00 4.35
CA GLY A 35 -21.66 8.06 2.96
C GLY A 35 -21.54 9.47 2.37
N GLU A 36 -21.93 10.48 3.16
CA GLU A 36 -21.81 11.89 2.79
C GLU A 36 -20.34 12.33 2.71
N THR A 37 -19.49 11.92 3.66
CA THR A 37 -18.04 12.14 3.63
C THR A 37 -17.41 11.57 2.37
N LYS A 38 -17.84 10.38 1.94
CA LYS A 38 -17.36 9.78 0.68
C LYS A 38 -17.70 10.65 -0.53
N VAL A 39 -18.91 11.23 -0.60
CA VAL A 39 -19.27 12.15 -1.68
C VAL A 39 -18.37 13.38 -1.70
N VAL A 40 -18.09 13.97 -0.54
CA VAL A 40 -17.21 15.15 -0.45
C VAL A 40 -15.80 14.82 -0.93
N ILE A 41 -15.26 13.67 -0.53
CA ILE A 41 -13.97 13.18 -1.00
C ILE A 41 -13.99 12.97 -2.52
N GLU A 42 -15.03 12.33 -3.06
CA GLU A 42 -15.15 12.13 -4.51
C GLU A 42 -15.21 13.45 -5.28
N LYS A 43 -15.94 14.45 -4.77
CA LYS A 43 -15.97 15.80 -5.35
C LYS A 43 -14.56 16.40 -5.37
N LYS A 44 -13.81 16.29 -4.27
CA LYS A 44 -12.43 16.79 -4.17
C LYS A 44 -11.50 16.07 -5.14
N ILE A 45 -11.62 14.75 -5.30
CA ILE A 45 -10.82 13.99 -6.27
C ILE A 45 -11.15 14.42 -7.69
N ARG A 46 -12.42 14.65 -8.01
CA ARG A 46 -12.85 15.11 -9.34
C ARG A 46 -12.46 16.56 -9.64
N SER A 47 -12.13 17.35 -8.63
CA SER A 47 -11.66 18.73 -8.80
C SER A 47 -10.15 18.86 -8.89
N LEU A 48 -9.41 17.74 -8.81
CA LEU A 48 -7.96 17.77 -8.98
C LEU A 48 -7.61 18.21 -10.41
N ASN A 49 -6.60 19.05 -10.53
CA ASN A 49 -6.00 19.40 -11.81
C ASN A 49 -4.97 18.33 -12.25
N ASP A 50 -4.43 18.48 -13.46
CA ASP A 50 -3.50 17.51 -14.05
C ASP A 50 -2.25 17.29 -13.19
N ILE A 51 -1.65 18.35 -12.64
CA ILE A 51 -0.45 18.27 -11.79
C ILE A 51 -0.75 17.51 -10.49
N GLU A 52 -1.90 17.81 -9.87
CA GLU A 52 -2.32 17.13 -8.65
C GLU A 52 -2.62 15.65 -8.90
N LEU A 53 -3.26 15.32 -10.02
CA LEU A 53 -3.55 13.95 -10.41
C LEU A 53 -2.26 13.18 -10.74
N ASP A 54 -1.31 13.80 -11.43
CA ASP A 54 -0.01 13.23 -11.73
C ASP A 54 0.78 12.92 -10.45
N ALA A 55 0.77 13.81 -9.46
CA ALA A 55 1.39 13.56 -8.16
C ALA A 55 0.76 12.35 -7.45
N VAL A 56 -0.58 12.24 -7.45
CA VAL A 56 -1.28 11.08 -6.88
C VAL A 56 -0.91 9.79 -7.61
N ASN A 57 -0.88 9.82 -8.95
CA ASN A 57 -0.49 8.67 -9.75
C ASN A 57 0.96 8.25 -9.49
N GLN A 58 1.87 9.21 -9.36
CA GLN A 58 3.26 8.94 -9.01
C GLN A 58 3.36 8.24 -7.65
N MET A 59 2.70 8.76 -6.61
CA MET A 59 2.68 8.12 -5.30
C MET A 59 2.16 6.68 -5.35
N ILE A 60 1.10 6.42 -6.12
CA ILE A 60 0.56 5.06 -6.31
C ILE A 60 1.58 4.17 -7.01
N ASN A 61 2.22 4.67 -8.07
CA ASN A 61 3.21 3.92 -8.84
C ASN A 61 4.47 3.60 -8.02
N GLU A 62 4.92 4.51 -7.16
CA GLU A 62 6.04 4.28 -6.23
C GLU A 62 5.74 3.16 -5.23
N ILE A 63 4.53 3.16 -4.65
CA ILE A 63 4.09 2.11 -3.74
C ILE A 63 3.97 0.77 -4.48
N GLU A 64 3.43 0.75 -5.69
CA GLU A 64 3.34 -0.49 -6.49
C GLU A 64 4.72 -1.01 -6.91
N ALA A 65 5.64 -0.14 -7.30
CA ALA A 65 7.02 -0.53 -7.58
C ALA A 65 7.68 -1.15 -6.34
N THR A 66 7.48 -0.54 -5.17
CA THR A 66 7.99 -1.05 -3.89
C THR A 66 7.38 -2.41 -3.54
N ARG A 67 6.06 -2.59 -3.71
CA ARG A 67 5.39 -3.90 -3.49
C ARG A 67 5.98 -4.99 -4.38
N ARG A 68 6.19 -4.70 -5.66
CA ARG A 68 6.79 -5.65 -6.61
C ARG A 68 8.24 -5.97 -6.25
N LEU A 69 9.02 -4.98 -5.79
CA LEU A 69 10.37 -5.20 -5.29
C LEU A 69 10.37 -6.14 -4.08
N LEU A 70 9.52 -5.89 -3.09
CA LEU A 70 9.38 -6.75 -1.92
C LEU A 70 8.98 -8.19 -2.30
N GLN A 71 8.05 -8.34 -3.25
CA GLN A 71 7.62 -9.65 -3.73
C GLN A 71 8.72 -10.39 -4.50
N ALA A 72 9.52 -9.66 -5.30
CA ALA A 72 10.66 -10.22 -6.01
C ALA A 72 11.80 -10.64 -5.05
N HIS A 73 11.90 -10.01 -3.89
CA HIS A 73 12.92 -10.30 -2.87
C HIS A 73 12.39 -11.22 -1.77
N ARG A 74 11.64 -12.26 -2.15
CA ARG A 74 11.20 -13.29 -1.20
C ARG A 74 12.40 -13.86 -0.44
N THR A 75 12.30 -13.85 0.89
CA THR A 75 13.35 -14.39 1.76
C THR A 75 13.04 -15.80 2.23
N THR A 76 14.08 -16.61 2.35
CA THR A 76 14.03 -17.95 2.95
C THR A 76 15.08 -18.08 4.05
N VAL A 77 14.95 -19.10 4.88
CA VAL A 77 15.81 -19.38 6.06
C VAL A 77 16.80 -20.51 5.78
N SER A 78 17.95 -20.51 6.46
CA SER A 78 18.86 -21.66 6.46
C SER A 78 18.18 -22.84 7.11
N GLU A 79 18.29 -24.03 6.51
CA GLU A 79 17.88 -25.26 7.19
C GLU A 79 18.67 -25.42 8.49
N LYS A 80 17.95 -25.49 9.61
CA LYS A 80 18.53 -25.81 10.91
C LYS A 80 18.89 -27.29 10.94
N VAL A 81 20.17 -27.63 10.86
CA VAL A 81 20.65 -28.98 11.15
C VAL A 81 20.80 -29.14 12.67
N PRO A 82 20.04 -30.06 13.33
CA PRO A 82 20.16 -30.25 14.77
C PRO A 82 21.59 -30.61 15.18
N GLY A 83 22.18 -29.85 16.12
CA GLY A 83 23.54 -30.07 16.62
C GLY A 83 24.65 -29.33 15.87
N PHE A 84 24.35 -28.63 14.77
CA PHE A 84 25.30 -27.73 14.09
C PHE A 84 25.02 -26.26 14.43
N PRO A 85 26.06 -25.44 14.70
CA PRO A 85 25.90 -24.00 14.83
C PRO A 85 25.34 -23.42 13.53
N LEU A 86 24.49 -22.39 13.64
CA LEU A 86 24.08 -21.58 12.49
C LEU A 86 25.30 -20.86 11.93
N TYR A 87 26.03 -21.48 11.01
CA TYR A 87 27.04 -20.79 10.21
C TYR A 87 26.32 -20.09 9.05
N GLY A 88 25.72 -18.94 9.33
CA GLY A 88 24.98 -18.16 8.35
C GLY A 88 23.96 -17.23 9.00
N ASN A 89 23.78 -16.05 8.41
CA ASN A 89 22.71 -15.14 8.81
C ASN A 89 21.36 -15.81 8.54
N GLU A 90 20.39 -15.64 9.45
CA GLU A 90 19.14 -16.42 9.52
C GLU A 90 18.27 -16.39 8.25
N TYR A 91 18.52 -15.47 7.31
CA TYR A 91 17.73 -15.25 6.10
C TYR A 91 18.58 -14.83 4.89
N TRP A 92 18.12 -15.14 3.68
CA TRP A 92 18.61 -14.56 2.40
C TRP A 92 17.48 -14.37 1.39
N CYS A 93 17.69 -13.51 0.39
CA CYS A 93 16.76 -13.32 -0.73
C CYS A 93 17.01 -14.38 -1.82
N GLU A 94 15.95 -15.10 -2.23
CA GLU A 94 16.03 -16.15 -3.26
C GLU A 94 16.52 -15.61 -4.61
N THR A 95 16.05 -14.42 -5.00
CA THR A 95 16.38 -13.78 -6.29
C THR A 95 17.80 -13.19 -6.33
N CYS A 96 18.35 -12.78 -5.18
CA CYS A 96 19.68 -12.16 -5.13
C CYS A 96 20.82 -13.17 -4.95
N HIS A 97 20.50 -14.43 -4.62
CA HIS A 97 21.50 -15.46 -4.40
C HIS A 97 21.97 -16.05 -5.74
N VAL A 98 23.27 -15.93 -6.05
CA VAL A 98 23.90 -16.59 -7.20
C VAL A 98 24.12 -18.08 -6.86
N PRO A 99 23.85 -19.04 -7.76
CA PRO A 99 24.16 -20.43 -7.50
C PRO A 99 25.65 -20.68 -7.78
N ALA A 100 26.50 -20.47 -6.78
CA ALA A 100 27.79 -21.17 -6.57
C ALA A 100 28.52 -20.56 -5.35
N ASP A 101 28.68 -21.38 -4.32
CA ASP A 101 29.75 -21.38 -3.31
C ASP A 101 29.92 -20.21 -2.31
N GLU A 102 29.09 -19.17 -2.32
CA GLU A 102 29.03 -18.19 -1.22
C GLU A 102 27.60 -18.00 -0.72
N ALA A 103 27.39 -18.23 0.59
CA ALA A 103 26.11 -17.95 1.23
C ALA A 103 25.83 -16.45 1.18
N GLY A 104 24.80 -16.03 0.43
CA GLY A 104 24.34 -14.65 0.42
C GLY A 104 24.05 -14.16 1.84
N THR A 105 24.73 -13.11 2.28
CA THR A 105 24.64 -12.65 3.67
C THR A 105 23.41 -11.78 3.92
N ASN A 106 22.49 -12.24 4.79
CA ASN A 106 21.44 -11.42 5.43
C ASN A 106 20.53 -10.65 4.44
N TRP A 107 19.74 -9.68 4.91
CA TRP A 107 18.97 -8.76 4.06
C TRP A 107 19.87 -8.14 2.99
N CYS A 108 19.52 -8.28 1.70
CA CYS A 108 20.29 -7.71 0.61
C CYS A 108 20.31 -6.18 0.67
N LEU A 109 21.33 -5.56 0.04
CA LEU A 109 21.50 -4.11 0.03
C LEU A 109 20.24 -3.37 -0.47
N THR A 110 19.55 -3.92 -1.48
CA THR A 110 18.30 -3.36 -2.01
C THR A 110 17.23 -3.21 -0.92
N LEU A 111 16.99 -4.25 -0.11
CA LEU A 111 15.99 -4.19 0.96
C LEU A 111 16.41 -3.24 2.09
N ARG A 112 17.70 -3.17 2.42
CA ARG A 112 18.22 -2.22 3.41
C ARG A 112 18.04 -0.77 2.96
N LEU A 113 18.29 -0.48 1.68
CA LEU A 113 18.05 0.83 1.09
C LEU A 113 16.56 1.19 1.10
N LEU A 114 15.66 0.23 0.84
CA LEU A 114 14.22 0.45 0.96
C LEU A 114 13.76 0.68 2.41
N ALA A 115 14.52 0.20 3.40
CA ALA A 115 14.21 0.43 4.81
C ALA A 115 14.63 1.83 5.30
N LEU A 116 15.62 2.48 4.66
CA LEU A 116 16.17 3.77 5.09
C LEU A 116 15.12 4.87 5.32
N PRO A 117 14.09 5.07 4.46
CA PRO A 117 13.07 6.09 4.69
C PRO A 117 12.25 5.89 5.98
N HIS A 118 12.37 4.72 6.61
CA HIS A 118 11.64 4.34 7.81
C HIS A 118 12.52 4.32 9.07
N ALA A 119 13.74 4.88 9.03
CA ALA A 119 14.69 4.83 10.15
C ALA A 119 14.13 5.44 11.46
N ASP A 120 13.25 6.44 11.36
CA ASP A 120 12.62 7.08 12.53
C ASP A 120 11.39 6.30 13.05
N HIS A 121 10.99 5.20 12.40
CA HIS A 121 9.85 4.40 12.83
C HIS A 121 10.20 3.61 14.11
N PRO A 122 9.33 3.56 15.15
CA PRO A 122 9.62 2.86 16.40
C PRO A 122 9.99 1.37 16.25
N ASP A 123 9.42 0.71 15.24
CA ASP A 123 9.71 -0.70 14.92
C ASP A 123 10.94 -0.88 14.00
N TYR A 124 11.65 0.19 13.65
CA TYR A 124 12.87 0.11 12.87
C TYR A 124 13.98 -0.59 13.66
N SER A 125 14.73 -1.46 13.00
CA SER A 125 15.89 -2.14 13.59
C SER A 125 17.18 -1.66 12.95
N GLU A 126 18.15 -1.23 13.77
CA GLU A 126 19.49 -0.82 13.32
C GLU A 126 20.22 -1.87 12.47
N ARG A 127 19.87 -3.15 12.61
CA ARG A 127 20.42 -4.24 11.78
C ARG A 127 20.03 -4.14 10.29
N TRP A 128 19.04 -3.31 9.96
CA TRP A 128 18.57 -3.08 8.60
C TRP A 128 19.29 -1.91 7.91
N ARG A 129 20.16 -1.19 8.63
CA ARG A 129 20.98 -0.14 8.03
C ARG A 129 21.94 -0.77 7.01
N PRO A 130 22.09 -0.19 5.81
CA PRO A 130 23.00 -0.67 4.76
C PRO A 130 24.39 -1.00 5.26
#